data_AF-A0A8D2LSF7-F1
#
_entry.id   AF-A0A8D2LSF7-F1
#
_cell.length_a   1.000
_cell.length_b   1.000
_cell.length_c   1.000
_cell.angle_alpha   90.00
_cell.angle_beta   90.00
_cell.angle_gamma   90.00
#
_symmetry.space_group_name_H-M   'P 1'
#
loop_
_entity.id
_entity.type
_entity.pdbx_description
1 polymer ?
#
loop_
_entity_poly.entity_id
_entity_poly.type
_entity_poly.pdbx_seq_one_letter_code
_entity_poly.pdbx_strand_id
1 'polypeptide(L)'
;MWALRVCWVLLGTVGAGSAQLMFQNVTSVKMDSCNQTVLIPCKIINLKLNDTKQMFLKWKVQGNFFFSYDGSEETFFRNSSFQSANVSLPELRYGNASVSLSKLEAVPGNYTCEVAESNREGKIIVELVYNSAEWTLQHSLIIASMIVAAFLYWAQLGAVAIKFDVTFSKKIGLSIPGIIVTGFAVIGSILFASDAYGASILVGLGLIVIPAIILVPLLYFLFTSVFEKQPLFAIILVALKALGYLIALVGFALSDSACLPKQGSVVIAGLVIIDIVAAIGLIYILVIGCNLKDHQPPRKAVEESLNDAKGVMLE
;
A
#
# COMPACT_ATOMS: atom_id res chain seq x y z
N MET A 1 -79.78 -22.11 16.18
CA MET A 1 -79.54 -20.74 16.65
C MET A 1 -78.05 -20.46 16.63
N TRP A 2 -77.55 -20.06 15.46
CA TRP A 2 -76.95 -18.73 15.19
C TRP A 2 -75.53 -18.50 15.76
N ALA A 3 -75.07 -19.22 16.78
CA ALA A 3 -73.73 -19.01 17.34
C ALA A 3 -72.61 -19.79 16.62
N LEU A 4 -72.87 -21.02 16.18
CA LEU A 4 -71.81 -21.91 15.64
C LEU A 4 -71.43 -21.66 14.17
N ARG A 5 -72.26 -20.96 13.39
CA ARG A 5 -71.90 -20.56 12.01
C ARG A 5 -71.11 -19.26 11.94
N VAL A 6 -71.18 -18.41 12.97
CA VAL A 6 -70.45 -17.14 13.01
C VAL A 6 -68.97 -17.35 13.36
N CYS A 7 -68.64 -18.38 14.16
CA CYS A 7 -67.25 -18.71 14.48
C CYS A 7 -66.43 -19.22 13.27
N TRP A 8 -67.05 -19.87 12.28
CA TRP A 8 -66.32 -20.30 11.07
C TRP A 8 -66.12 -19.18 10.05
N VAL A 9 -66.96 -18.14 10.06
CA VAL A 9 -66.74 -16.95 9.23
C VAL A 9 -65.63 -16.07 9.80
N LEU A 10 -65.43 -16.08 11.13
CA LEU A 10 -64.38 -15.28 11.78
C LEU A 10 -62.99 -15.92 11.73
N LEU A 11 -62.87 -17.25 11.61
CA LEU A 11 -61.56 -17.91 11.47
C LEU A 11 -60.95 -17.82 10.05
N GLY A 12 -61.70 -17.33 9.06
CA GLY A 12 -61.21 -17.15 7.69
C GLY A 12 -60.36 -15.88 7.46
N THR A 13 -60.17 -15.02 8.47
CA THR A 13 -59.57 -13.68 8.29
C THR A 13 -58.14 -13.54 8.82
N VAL A 14 -57.54 -14.60 9.38
CA VAL A 14 -56.19 -14.54 10.02
C VAL A 14 -55.08 -15.06 9.10
N GLY A 15 -55.35 -15.13 7.79
CA GLY A 15 -54.38 -15.53 6.77
C GLY A 15 -53.79 -14.37 5.97
N ALA A 16 -53.93 -13.11 6.42
CA ALA A 16 -53.24 -11.97 5.81
C ALA A 16 -51.75 -12.03 6.19
N GLY A 17 -51.02 -12.96 5.56
CA GLY A 17 -49.57 -12.96 5.61
C GLY A 17 -49.09 -11.62 5.07
N SER A 18 -48.58 -10.77 5.96
CA SER A 18 -47.82 -9.57 5.57
C SER A 18 -46.69 -10.05 4.68
N ALA A 19 -46.84 -9.87 3.37
CA ALA A 19 -45.87 -10.34 2.40
C ALA A 19 -44.64 -9.43 2.49
N GLN A 20 -43.68 -9.79 3.33
CA GLN A 20 -42.45 -9.02 3.54
C GLN A 20 -41.54 -9.08 2.30
N LEU A 21 -40.83 -7.99 2.01
CA LEU A 21 -39.78 -7.99 1.01
C LEU A 21 -38.56 -8.74 1.54
N MET A 22 -38.01 -9.61 0.70
CA MET A 22 -36.79 -10.36 0.98
C MET A 22 -35.62 -9.75 0.21
N PHE A 23 -34.45 -9.76 0.84
CA PHE A 23 -33.23 -9.16 0.30
C PHE A 23 -32.15 -10.22 0.10
N GLN A 24 -31.26 -9.97 -0.86
CA GLN A 24 -30.01 -10.71 -0.96
C GLN A 24 -29.18 -10.45 0.29
N ASN A 25 -28.74 -11.52 0.95
CA ASN A 25 -27.97 -11.41 2.18
C ASN A 25 -26.54 -10.93 1.89
N VAL A 26 -26.29 -9.65 2.15
CA VAL A 26 -24.95 -9.04 2.15
C VAL A 26 -24.77 -8.37 3.49
N THR A 27 -23.85 -8.89 4.31
CA THR A 27 -23.66 -8.42 5.69
C THR A 27 -22.70 -7.25 5.77
N SER A 28 -21.67 -7.22 4.92
CA SER A 28 -20.63 -6.20 4.96
C SER A 28 -20.08 -5.87 3.58
N VAL A 29 -19.74 -4.60 3.36
CA VAL A 29 -18.99 -4.11 2.21
C VAL A 29 -17.66 -3.55 2.70
N LYS A 30 -16.59 -3.96 2.03
CA LYS A 30 -15.26 -3.40 2.27
C LYS A 30 -15.05 -2.19 1.37
N MET A 31 -14.62 -1.11 1.99
CA MET A 31 -14.17 0.10 1.32
C MET A 31 -12.67 0.25 1.50
N ASP A 32 -11.97 0.36 0.38
CA ASP A 32 -10.55 0.67 0.36
C ASP A 32 -10.32 2.17 0.17
N SER A 33 -9.12 2.64 0.52
CA SER A 33 -8.68 4.02 0.28
C SER A 33 -8.78 4.45 -1.19
N CYS A 34 -8.87 3.48 -2.11
CA CYS A 34 -8.96 3.65 -3.54
C CYS A 34 -10.34 3.97 -4.10
N ASN A 35 -11.40 3.54 -3.43
CA ASN A 35 -12.73 3.61 -4.00
C ASN A 35 -13.20 5.07 -3.98
N GLN A 36 -13.21 5.72 -5.14
CA GLN A 36 -13.74 7.09 -5.29
C GLN A 36 -15.24 7.13 -4.97
N THR A 37 -15.95 6.07 -5.35
CA THR A 37 -17.35 5.83 -5.04
C THR A 37 -17.51 4.47 -4.40
N VAL A 38 -18.44 4.39 -3.45
CA VAL A 38 -18.82 3.18 -2.74
C VAL A 38 -20.23 2.82 -3.12
N LEU A 39 -20.42 1.58 -3.55
CA LEU A 39 -21.75 1.03 -3.79
C LEU A 39 -22.14 0.17 -2.60
N ILE A 40 -23.15 0.62 -1.85
CA ILE A 40 -23.73 -0.16 -0.76
C ILE A 40 -24.91 -0.96 -1.34
N PRO A 41 -24.82 -2.31 -1.38
CA PRO A 41 -25.77 -3.14 -2.08
C PRO A 41 -27.09 -3.24 -1.31
N CYS A 42 -28.19 -3.12 -2.04
CA CYS A 42 -29.51 -3.46 -1.54
C CYS A 42 -30.31 -4.08 -2.68
N LYS A 43 -30.42 -5.42 -2.69
CA LYS A 43 -31.06 -6.16 -3.78
C LYS A 43 -32.24 -6.95 -3.25
N ILE A 44 -33.40 -6.74 -3.85
CA ILE A 44 -34.69 -7.35 -3.49
C ILE A 44 -34.88 -8.59 -4.36
N ILE A 45 -35.14 -9.74 -3.75
CA ILE A 45 -35.22 -11.03 -4.48
C ILE A 45 -36.65 -11.40 -4.89
N ASN A 46 -37.66 -10.81 -4.25
CA ASN A 46 -39.06 -11.20 -4.42
C ASN A 46 -39.95 -10.02 -4.87
N LEU A 47 -39.42 -9.10 -5.69
CA LEU A 47 -40.16 -7.97 -6.26
C LEU A 47 -41.28 -8.46 -7.21
N LYS A 48 -42.43 -7.77 -7.25
CA LYS A 48 -43.62 -8.25 -8.01
C LYS A 48 -44.16 -7.23 -9.02
N LEU A 49 -44.19 -5.95 -8.67
CA LEU A 49 -44.84 -4.91 -9.45
C LEU A 49 -43.92 -4.35 -10.55
N ASN A 50 -42.59 -4.39 -10.33
CA ASN A 50 -41.58 -3.88 -11.27
C ASN A 50 -41.91 -2.47 -11.80
N ASP A 51 -42.47 -1.63 -10.91
CA ASP A 51 -42.89 -0.27 -11.19
C ASP A 51 -42.37 0.63 -10.08
N THR A 52 -41.44 1.53 -10.43
CA THR A 52 -40.81 2.43 -9.48
C THR A 52 -41.79 3.42 -8.86
N LYS A 53 -42.94 3.69 -9.51
CA LYS A 53 -43.96 4.61 -9.00
C LYS A 53 -44.67 4.10 -7.74
N GLN A 54 -44.64 2.80 -7.54
CA GLN A 54 -45.22 2.14 -6.36
C GLN A 54 -44.16 1.79 -5.32
N MET A 55 -42.95 2.31 -5.48
CA MET A 55 -41.83 2.02 -4.59
C MET A 55 -41.47 3.24 -3.76
N PHE A 56 -41.06 2.97 -2.54
CA PHE A 56 -40.54 3.98 -1.64
C PHE A 56 -39.24 3.45 -1.02
N LEU A 57 -38.17 4.25 -1.10
CA LEU A 57 -36.83 3.87 -0.68
C LEU A 57 -36.33 4.83 0.38
N LYS A 58 -35.78 4.29 1.47
CA LYS A 58 -35.10 5.04 2.53
C LYS A 58 -33.74 4.42 2.80
N TRP A 59 -32.73 5.27 2.89
CA TRP A 59 -31.42 4.90 3.38
C TRP A 59 -31.08 5.66 4.66
N LYS A 60 -30.63 4.91 5.66
CA LYS A 60 -30.24 5.43 6.97
C LYS A 60 -28.80 5.05 7.30
N VAL A 61 -28.10 5.94 7.98
CA VAL A 61 -26.78 5.68 8.58
C VAL A 61 -26.89 5.99 10.06
N GLN A 62 -26.52 5.05 10.93
CA GLN A 62 -26.64 5.20 12.39
C GLN A 62 -28.04 5.65 12.87
N GLY A 63 -29.10 5.23 12.17
CA GLY A 63 -30.49 5.59 12.49
C GLY A 63 -31.02 6.88 11.87
N ASN A 64 -30.15 7.74 11.34
CA ASN A 64 -30.55 8.98 10.66
C ASN A 64 -30.73 8.76 9.16
N PHE A 65 -31.84 9.22 8.59
CA PHE A 65 -32.07 9.14 7.14
C PHE A 65 -31.20 10.17 6.41
N PHE A 66 -30.53 9.73 5.34
CA PHE A 66 -29.70 10.61 4.52
C PHE A 66 -30.15 10.67 3.06
N PHE A 67 -30.89 9.66 2.60
CA PHE A 67 -31.44 9.59 1.26
C PHE A 67 -32.83 8.95 1.28
N SER A 68 -33.75 9.49 0.50
CA SER A 68 -35.01 8.81 0.18
C SER A 68 -35.48 9.11 -1.24
N TYR A 69 -36.26 8.18 -1.78
CA TYR A 69 -36.94 8.32 -3.06
C TYR A 69 -38.41 7.93 -2.87
N ASP A 70 -39.30 8.84 -3.28
CA ASP A 70 -40.73 8.60 -3.33
C ASP A 70 -41.15 8.41 -4.80
N GLY A 71 -41.55 7.19 -5.15
CA GLY A 71 -42.01 6.88 -6.49
C GLY A 71 -43.33 7.54 -6.88
N SER A 72 -44.19 7.87 -5.90
CA SER A 72 -45.51 8.44 -6.17
C SER A 72 -45.42 9.90 -6.61
N GLU A 73 -44.50 10.65 -6.00
CA GLU A 73 -44.20 12.04 -6.34
C GLU A 73 -43.01 12.17 -7.31
N GLU A 74 -42.29 11.07 -7.55
CA GLU A 74 -41.02 11.03 -8.29
C GLU A 74 -39.95 11.98 -7.71
N THR A 75 -39.98 12.18 -6.38
CA THR A 75 -39.10 13.11 -5.67
C THR A 75 -37.94 12.40 -4.98
N PHE A 76 -36.80 13.08 -4.93
CA PHE A 76 -35.62 12.64 -4.20
C PHE A 76 -35.34 13.59 -3.04
N PHE A 77 -35.03 13.01 -1.89
CA PHE A 77 -34.48 13.74 -0.76
C PHE A 77 -33.02 13.32 -0.54
N ARG A 78 -32.17 14.32 -0.36
CA ARG A 78 -30.76 14.17 0.01
C ARG A 78 -30.46 15.08 1.18
N ASN A 79 -29.80 14.53 2.19
CA ASN A 79 -29.27 15.34 3.28
C ASN A 79 -28.08 16.18 2.77
N SER A 80 -27.92 17.38 3.32
CA SER A 80 -26.79 18.29 3.05
C SER A 80 -25.41 17.63 3.18
N SER A 81 -25.24 16.65 4.06
CA SER A 81 -23.98 15.91 4.25
C SER A 81 -23.79 14.73 3.29
N PHE A 82 -24.81 14.41 2.48
CA PHE A 82 -24.85 13.24 1.59
C PHE A 82 -25.37 13.62 0.20
N GLN A 83 -24.81 14.68 -0.40
CA GLN A 83 -25.29 15.20 -1.69
C GLN A 83 -24.92 14.29 -2.85
N SER A 84 -23.83 13.52 -2.74
CA SER A 84 -23.40 12.58 -3.76
C SER A 84 -24.22 11.29 -3.82
N ALA A 85 -25.13 11.07 -2.86
CA ALA A 85 -25.98 9.89 -2.81
C ALA A 85 -26.85 9.76 -4.07
N ASN A 86 -26.68 8.63 -4.78
CA ASN A 86 -27.40 8.36 -6.01
C ASN A 86 -27.82 6.88 -6.13
N VAL A 87 -29.02 6.66 -6.67
CA VAL A 87 -29.62 5.34 -6.91
C VAL A 87 -30.09 5.29 -8.37
N SER A 88 -29.81 4.18 -9.04
CA SER A 88 -30.19 3.97 -10.44
C SER A 88 -31.67 3.58 -10.55
N LEU A 89 -32.54 4.50 -11.00
CA LEU A 89 -33.97 4.23 -11.21
C LEU A 89 -34.25 3.04 -12.15
N PRO A 90 -33.54 2.88 -13.30
CA PRO A 90 -33.74 1.72 -14.16
C PRO A 90 -33.46 0.40 -13.45
N GLU A 91 -32.49 0.37 -12.54
CA GLU A 91 -32.13 -0.83 -11.79
C GLU A 91 -33.06 -1.06 -10.59
N LEU A 92 -33.56 0.02 -9.98
CA LEU A 92 -34.57 -0.05 -8.91
C LEU A 92 -35.83 -0.77 -9.38
N ARG A 93 -36.24 -0.54 -10.64
CA ARG A 93 -37.36 -1.24 -11.28
C ARG A 93 -37.21 -2.76 -11.27
N TYR A 94 -35.98 -3.26 -11.26
CA TYR A 94 -35.64 -4.68 -11.21
C TYR A 94 -35.19 -5.13 -9.81
N GLY A 95 -35.45 -4.33 -8.79
CA GLY A 95 -35.19 -4.67 -7.39
C GLY A 95 -33.80 -4.31 -6.90
N ASN A 96 -33.01 -3.55 -7.66
CA ASN A 96 -31.72 -3.07 -7.18
C ASN A 96 -31.84 -1.65 -6.62
N ALA A 97 -31.92 -1.56 -5.29
CA ALA A 97 -31.99 -0.33 -4.52
C ALA A 97 -30.62 0.11 -3.96
N SER A 98 -29.52 -0.38 -4.54
CA SER A 98 -28.16 -0.06 -4.10
C SER A 98 -27.88 1.44 -4.20
N VAL A 99 -27.25 2.01 -3.17
CA VAL A 99 -26.88 3.43 -3.15
C VAL A 99 -25.39 3.59 -3.45
N SER A 100 -25.09 4.53 -4.34
CA SER A 100 -23.74 5.00 -4.61
C SER A 100 -23.47 6.26 -3.79
N LEU A 101 -22.32 6.28 -3.11
CA LEU A 101 -21.83 7.40 -2.31
C LEU A 101 -20.42 7.76 -2.75
N SER A 102 -20.05 9.02 -2.70
CA SER A 102 -18.65 9.44 -2.82
C SER A 102 -17.86 9.04 -1.58
N LYS A 103 -16.56 8.85 -1.74
CA LYS A 103 -15.64 8.50 -0.66
C LYS A 103 -15.71 9.43 0.55
N LEU A 104 -15.88 10.73 0.31
CA LEU A 104 -15.90 11.75 1.37
C LEU A 104 -17.16 11.67 2.24
N GLU A 105 -18.26 11.18 1.68
CA GLU A 105 -19.55 11.03 2.36
C GLU A 105 -19.77 9.60 2.91
N ALA A 106 -18.98 8.62 2.45
CA ALA A 106 -19.06 7.24 2.88
C ALA A 106 -18.37 7.03 4.25
N VAL A 107 -19.13 7.20 5.33
CA VAL A 107 -18.67 7.03 6.71
C VAL A 107 -18.74 5.55 7.12
N PRO A 108 -17.70 4.96 7.74
CA PRO A 108 -17.77 3.59 8.22
C PRO A 108 -18.89 3.38 9.25
N GLY A 109 -19.60 2.27 9.15
CA GLY A 109 -20.68 1.92 10.07
C GLY A 109 -21.86 1.22 9.42
N ASN A 110 -22.97 1.13 10.16
CA ASN A 110 -24.15 0.39 9.74
C ASN A 110 -25.10 1.25 8.90
N TYR A 111 -25.28 0.82 7.65
CA TYR A 111 -26.24 1.40 6.72
C TYR A 111 -27.49 0.53 6.67
N THR A 112 -28.66 1.14 6.82
CA THR A 112 -29.95 0.45 6.72
C THR A 112 -30.65 0.86 5.43
N CYS A 113 -30.95 -0.11 4.60
CA CYS A 113 -31.82 0.04 3.43
C CYS A 113 -33.24 -0.38 3.83
N GLU A 114 -34.21 0.50 3.65
CA GLU A 114 -35.63 0.23 3.84
C GLU A 114 -36.35 0.44 2.51
N VAL A 115 -37.04 -0.59 2.03
CA VAL A 115 -37.79 -0.53 0.78
C VAL A 115 -39.24 -0.91 1.06
N ALA A 116 -40.16 -0.16 0.46
CA ALA A 116 -41.56 -0.51 0.37
C ALA A 116 -41.97 -0.60 -1.09
N GLU A 117 -42.80 -1.59 -1.41
CA GLU A 117 -43.46 -1.79 -2.70
C GLU A 117 -44.95 -1.97 -2.43
N SER A 118 -45.74 -0.91 -2.68
CA SER A 118 -47.15 -0.84 -2.26
C SER A 118 -47.29 -1.16 -0.76
N ASN A 119 -47.94 -2.26 -0.39
CA ASN A 119 -48.15 -2.68 1.00
C ASN A 119 -47.06 -3.62 1.56
N ARG A 120 -46.01 -3.91 0.78
CA ARG A 120 -44.93 -4.82 1.19
C ARG A 120 -43.71 -4.02 1.58
N GLU A 121 -43.20 -4.28 2.78
CA GLU A 121 -42.01 -3.59 3.28
C GLU A 121 -40.90 -4.58 3.60
N GLY A 122 -39.67 -4.10 3.63
CA GLY A 122 -38.59 -4.84 4.23
C GLY A 122 -37.34 -4.00 4.42
N LYS A 123 -36.42 -4.52 5.23
CA LYS A 123 -35.20 -3.83 5.60
C LYS A 123 -34.00 -4.77 5.62
N ILE A 124 -32.84 -4.24 5.27
CA ILE A 124 -31.55 -4.93 5.41
C ILE A 124 -30.52 -3.94 5.99
N ILE A 125 -29.63 -4.46 6.83
CA ILE A 125 -28.52 -3.70 7.38
C ILE A 125 -27.24 -4.23 6.73
N VAL A 126 -26.44 -3.31 6.21
CA VAL A 126 -25.14 -3.59 5.60
C VAL A 126 -24.09 -2.77 6.34
N GLU A 127 -23.07 -3.44 6.83
CA GLU A 127 -21.94 -2.79 7.48
C GLU A 127 -20.92 -2.30 6.44
N LEU A 128 -20.59 -1.02 6.45
CA LEU A 128 -19.50 -0.47 5.68
C LEU A 128 -18.22 -0.48 6.53
N VAL A 129 -17.27 -1.33 6.17
CA VAL A 129 -15.99 -1.48 6.86
C VAL A 129 -14.88 -0.84 6.03
N TYR A 130 -14.12 0.05 6.66
CA TYR A 130 -12.94 0.66 6.05
C TYR A 130 -11.70 -0.19 6.30
N ASN A 131 -11.07 -0.69 5.24
CA ASN A 131 -9.89 -1.55 5.35
C ASN A 131 -8.61 -0.69 5.41
N SER A 132 -8.30 -0.11 6.57
CA SER A 132 -7.10 0.74 6.78
C SER A 132 -5.82 -0.06 7.04
N ALA A 133 -5.91 -1.33 7.42
CA ALA A 133 -4.76 -2.11 7.90
C ALA A 133 -3.70 -2.38 6.82
N GLU A 134 -4.12 -2.70 5.59
CA GLU A 134 -3.21 -3.02 4.48
C GLU A 134 -2.40 -1.80 4.02
N TRP A 135 -3.01 -0.61 4.06
CA TRP A 135 -2.36 0.66 3.72
C TRP A 135 -1.19 0.99 4.65
N THR A 136 -1.37 0.82 5.98
CA THR A 136 -0.34 1.16 6.97
C THR A 136 0.88 0.24 6.90
N LEU A 137 0.68 -1.05 6.62
CA LEU A 137 1.76 -2.03 6.52
C LEU A 137 2.62 -1.78 5.28
N GLN A 138 1.99 -1.57 4.13
CA GLN A 138 2.70 -1.29 2.88
C GLN A 138 3.52 -0.01 2.96
N HIS A 139 2.95 1.06 3.55
CA HIS A 139 3.68 2.31 3.73
C HIS A 139 4.92 2.15 4.63
N SER A 140 4.76 1.42 5.73
CA SER A 140 5.85 1.18 6.68
C SER A 140 6.97 0.35 6.08
N LEU A 141 6.65 -0.66 5.26
CA LEU A 141 7.63 -1.52 4.60
C LEU A 141 8.51 -0.77 3.58
N ILE A 142 7.91 0.14 2.80
CA ILE A 142 8.66 0.94 1.82
C ILE A 142 9.65 1.86 2.52
N ILE A 143 9.21 2.54 3.59
CA ILE A 143 10.07 3.42 4.40
C ILE A 143 11.19 2.60 5.05
N ALA A 144 10.85 1.46 5.67
CA ALA A 144 11.82 0.59 6.33
C ALA A 144 12.88 0.07 5.35
N SER A 145 12.47 -0.40 4.16
CA SER A 145 13.38 -0.86 3.11
C SER A 145 14.35 0.24 2.69
N MET A 146 13.90 1.49 2.56
CA MET A 146 14.80 2.59 2.23
C MET A 146 15.84 2.89 3.31
N ILE A 147 15.44 2.84 4.58
CA ILE A 147 16.37 3.01 5.70
C ILE A 147 17.42 1.89 5.68
N VAL A 148 16.99 0.66 5.42
CA VAL A 148 17.89 -0.50 5.29
C VAL A 148 18.84 -0.33 4.09
N ALA A 149 18.34 0.07 2.92
CA ALA A 149 19.14 0.31 1.73
C ALA A 149 20.25 1.34 1.99
N ALA A 150 19.89 2.47 2.60
CA ALA A 150 20.83 3.52 2.98
C ALA A 150 21.89 3.00 3.96
N PHE A 151 21.46 2.32 5.02
CA PHE A 151 22.35 1.75 6.02
C PHE A 151 23.33 0.73 5.40
N LEU A 152 22.84 -0.20 4.57
CA LEU A 152 23.65 -1.19 3.89
C LEU A 152 24.69 -0.53 2.97
N TYR A 153 24.31 0.53 2.25
CA TYR A 153 25.24 1.28 1.42
C TYR A 153 26.39 1.90 2.23
N TRP A 154 26.06 2.60 3.32
CA TRP A 154 27.07 3.20 4.21
C TRP A 154 27.96 2.15 4.88
N ALA A 155 27.38 1.01 5.26
CA ALA A 155 28.13 -0.12 5.82
C ALA A 155 29.12 -0.71 4.80
N GLN A 156 28.72 -0.86 3.53
CA GLN A 156 29.62 -1.33 2.47
C GLN A 156 30.77 -0.34 2.23
N LEU A 157 30.46 0.95 2.15
CA LEU A 157 31.47 1.99 1.96
C LEU A 157 32.45 2.04 3.14
N GLY A 158 31.95 1.94 4.38
CA GLY A 158 32.77 1.86 5.58
C GLY A 158 33.67 0.63 5.61
N ALA A 159 33.12 -0.56 5.29
CA ALA A 159 33.89 -1.79 5.22
C ALA A 159 35.02 -1.70 4.19
N VAL A 160 34.73 -1.16 3.00
CA VAL A 160 35.73 -0.94 1.96
C VAL A 160 36.80 0.06 2.42
N ALA A 161 36.40 1.19 3.02
CA ALA A 161 37.31 2.24 3.43
C ALA A 161 38.26 1.85 4.59
N ILE A 162 37.82 0.95 5.48
CA ILE A 162 38.61 0.45 6.61
C ILE A 162 39.54 -0.70 6.20
N LYS A 163 39.06 -1.62 5.35
CA LYS A 163 39.79 -2.85 5.03
C LYS A 163 40.68 -2.74 3.79
N PHE A 164 40.37 -1.86 2.86
CA PHE A 164 41.11 -1.70 1.61
C PHE A 164 41.74 -0.32 1.55
N ASP A 165 42.98 -0.25 1.06
CA ASP A 165 43.72 1.01 0.90
C ASP A 165 43.17 1.79 -0.31
N VAL A 166 42.02 2.42 -0.09
CA VAL A 166 41.33 3.22 -1.10
C VAL A 166 41.78 4.67 -0.99
N THR A 167 42.18 5.25 -2.12
CA THR A 167 42.59 6.66 -2.23
C THR A 167 41.49 7.60 -1.73
N PHE A 168 41.87 8.66 -1.02
CA PHE A 168 40.95 9.66 -0.46
C PHE A 168 40.00 10.26 -1.52
N SER A 169 40.49 10.52 -2.74
CA SER A 169 39.66 11.03 -3.85
C SER A 169 38.56 10.06 -4.28
N LYS A 170 38.82 8.75 -4.25
CA LYS A 170 37.81 7.72 -4.54
C LYS A 170 36.80 7.59 -3.39
N LYS A 171 37.25 7.73 -2.14
CA LYS A 171 36.37 7.76 -0.96
C LYS A 171 35.36 8.93 -1.03
N ILE A 172 35.83 10.13 -1.39
CA ILE A 172 34.97 11.30 -1.58
C ILE A 172 34.00 11.07 -2.75
N GLY A 173 34.50 10.59 -3.89
CA GLY A 173 33.68 10.36 -5.09
C GLY A 173 32.54 9.35 -4.87
N LEU A 174 32.75 8.33 -4.03
CA LEU A 174 31.70 7.38 -3.63
C LEU A 174 30.77 7.95 -2.55
N SER A 175 31.29 8.79 -1.64
CA SER A 175 30.47 9.33 -0.55
C SER A 175 29.43 10.35 -1.02
N ILE A 176 29.77 11.24 -1.95
CA ILE A 176 28.88 12.31 -2.45
C ILE A 176 27.53 11.77 -2.96
N PRO A 177 27.48 10.83 -3.93
CA PRO A 177 26.22 10.29 -4.43
C PRO A 177 25.44 9.52 -3.35
N GLY A 178 26.14 8.91 -2.39
CA GLY A 178 25.51 8.30 -1.22
C GLY A 178 24.72 9.30 -0.37
N ILE A 179 25.33 10.44 -0.06
CA ILE A 179 24.69 11.53 0.70
C ILE A 179 23.44 12.03 -0.04
N ILE A 180 23.55 12.23 -1.35
CA ILE A 180 22.44 12.68 -2.20
C ILE A 180 21.26 11.71 -2.11
N VAL A 181 21.51 10.40 -2.29
CA VAL A 181 20.46 9.37 -2.20
C VAL A 181 19.82 9.35 -0.81
N THR A 182 20.60 9.44 0.27
CA THR A 182 20.03 9.53 1.62
C THR A 182 19.19 10.79 1.84
N GLY A 183 19.61 11.94 1.30
CA GLY A 183 18.83 13.18 1.40
C GLY A 183 17.46 13.04 0.74
N PHE A 184 17.43 12.49 -0.47
CA PHE A 184 16.17 12.19 -1.16
C PHE A 184 15.32 11.16 -0.42
N ALA A 185 15.93 10.11 0.14
CA ALA A 185 15.21 9.09 0.91
C ALA A 185 14.55 9.70 2.17
N VAL A 186 15.21 10.62 2.87
CA VAL A 186 14.65 11.30 4.05
C VAL A 186 13.47 12.19 3.64
N ILE A 187 13.65 13.05 2.64
CA ILE A 187 12.59 13.94 2.15
C ILE A 187 11.41 13.13 1.61
N GLY A 188 11.70 12.09 0.83
CA GLY A 188 10.71 11.17 0.27
C GLY A 188 9.92 10.45 1.36
N SER A 189 10.58 9.97 2.41
CA SER A 189 9.91 9.31 3.55
C SER A 189 8.97 10.25 4.31
N ILE A 190 9.36 11.51 4.51
CA ILE A 190 8.51 12.53 5.15
C ILE A 190 7.27 12.81 4.29
N LEU A 191 7.45 13.01 2.98
CA LEU A 191 6.31 13.25 2.08
C LEU A 191 5.39 12.02 1.97
N PHE A 192 5.97 10.83 1.97
CA PHE A 192 5.25 9.57 1.84
C PHE A 192 4.48 9.18 3.12
N ALA A 193 4.93 9.66 4.29
CA ALA A 193 4.25 9.49 5.57
C ALA A 193 3.15 10.53 5.84
N SER A 194 2.97 11.52 4.95
CA SER A 194 1.95 12.55 5.14
C SER A 194 0.53 11.97 4.99
N ASP A 195 -0.33 12.26 5.97
CA ASP A 195 -1.76 11.89 5.96
C ASP A 195 -2.58 12.64 4.88
N ALA A 196 -1.95 13.61 4.19
CA ALA A 196 -2.56 14.32 3.07
C ALA A 196 -2.64 13.38 1.85
N TYR A 197 -3.80 12.71 1.70
CA TYR A 197 -4.12 11.91 0.52
C TYR A 197 -3.97 12.73 -0.77
N GLY A 198 -3.17 12.23 -1.72
CA GLY A 198 -3.03 12.82 -3.07
C GLY A 198 -1.59 12.85 -3.59
N ALA A 199 -1.25 13.91 -4.36
CA ALA A 199 0.00 14.06 -5.10
C ALA A 199 1.27 13.94 -4.23
N SER A 200 1.21 14.29 -2.95
CA SER A 200 2.35 14.23 -2.02
C SER A 200 2.89 12.81 -1.82
N ILE A 201 2.00 11.79 -1.81
CA ILE A 201 2.39 10.39 -1.64
C ILE A 201 3.11 9.88 -2.90
N LEU A 202 2.59 10.20 -4.09
CA LEU A 202 3.21 9.81 -5.36
C LEU A 202 4.57 10.49 -5.55
N VAL A 203 4.67 11.77 -5.18
CA VAL A 203 5.93 12.52 -5.19
C VAL A 203 6.93 11.92 -4.19
N GLY A 204 6.49 11.57 -2.98
CA GLY A 204 7.31 10.90 -1.98
C GLY A 204 7.85 9.54 -2.47
N LEU A 205 6.99 8.73 -3.09
CA LEU A 205 7.39 7.46 -3.70
C LEU A 205 8.36 7.66 -4.87
N GLY A 206 8.17 8.70 -5.69
CA GLY A 206 9.08 9.04 -6.77
C GLY A 206 10.47 9.47 -6.27
N LEU A 207 10.52 10.28 -5.21
CA LEU A 207 11.76 10.68 -4.52
C LEU A 207 12.50 9.50 -3.88
N ILE A 208 11.78 8.42 -3.59
CA ILE A 208 12.32 7.15 -3.10
C ILE A 208 12.88 6.35 -4.30
N VAL A 209 12.04 6.01 -5.28
CA VAL A 209 12.40 5.05 -6.33
C VAL A 209 13.39 5.63 -7.34
N ILE A 210 13.24 6.88 -7.78
CA ILE A 210 14.06 7.46 -8.85
C ILE A 210 15.55 7.52 -8.47
N PRO A 211 15.94 8.04 -7.28
CA PRO A 211 17.34 8.10 -6.89
C PRO A 211 17.98 6.73 -6.63
N ALA A 212 17.18 5.67 -6.45
CA ALA A 212 17.70 4.31 -6.24
C ALA A 212 18.53 3.81 -7.44
N ILE A 213 18.35 4.37 -8.64
CA ILE A 213 19.18 4.08 -9.81
C ILE A 213 20.67 4.33 -9.54
N ILE A 214 20.99 5.32 -8.70
CA ILE A 214 22.37 5.71 -8.38
C ILE A 214 23.05 4.61 -7.55
N LEU A 215 22.29 3.81 -6.79
CA LEU A 215 22.83 2.71 -5.98
C LEU A 215 23.32 1.52 -6.81
N VAL A 216 22.90 1.40 -8.07
CA VAL A 216 23.31 0.33 -8.99
C VAL A 216 24.78 0.51 -9.45
N PRO A 217 25.17 1.61 -10.11
CA PRO A 217 26.56 1.83 -10.50
C PRO A 217 27.46 1.98 -9.28
N LEU A 218 26.97 2.49 -8.14
CA LEU A 218 27.76 2.55 -6.92
C LEU A 218 28.20 1.17 -6.42
N LEU A 219 27.34 0.16 -6.50
CA LEU A 219 27.73 -1.22 -6.14
C LEU A 219 28.83 -1.73 -7.08
N TYR A 220 28.74 -1.42 -8.38
CA TYR A 220 29.76 -1.77 -9.35
C TYR A 220 31.12 -1.11 -9.03
N PHE A 221 31.13 0.20 -8.72
CA PHE A 221 32.35 0.92 -8.35
C PHE A 221 32.96 0.46 -7.02
N LEU A 222 32.13 0.04 -6.06
CA LEU A 222 32.63 -0.57 -4.82
C LEU A 222 33.38 -1.87 -5.11
N PHE A 223 32.87 -2.73 -5.99
CA PHE A 223 33.56 -3.96 -6.36
C PHE A 223 34.85 -3.70 -7.16
N THR A 224 34.88 -2.73 -8.08
CA THR A 224 36.13 -2.39 -8.80
C THR A 224 37.19 -1.76 -7.90
N SER A 225 36.80 -1.18 -6.78
CA SER A 225 37.74 -0.66 -5.78
C SER A 225 38.39 -1.78 -4.95
N VAL A 226 37.79 -2.97 -4.93
CA VAL A 226 38.25 -4.13 -4.15
C VAL A 226 38.98 -5.16 -5.02
N PHE A 227 38.55 -5.35 -6.28
CA PHE A 227 39.09 -6.39 -7.17
C PHE A 227 39.71 -5.79 -8.44
N GLU A 228 40.95 -6.17 -8.74
CA GLU A 228 41.60 -5.83 -10.03
C GLU A 228 40.94 -6.51 -11.23
N LYS A 229 40.43 -7.74 -11.06
CA LYS A 229 39.58 -8.44 -12.02
C LYS A 229 38.25 -8.78 -11.37
N GLN A 230 37.15 -8.34 -11.98
CA GLN A 230 35.83 -8.57 -11.42
C GLN A 230 35.49 -10.06 -11.40
N PRO A 231 35.16 -10.64 -10.23
CA PRO A 231 34.65 -12.00 -10.19
C PRO A 231 33.28 -12.03 -10.88
N LEU A 232 33.01 -13.11 -11.60
CA LEU A 232 31.74 -13.32 -12.32
C LEU A 232 30.52 -13.16 -11.38
N PHE A 233 30.69 -13.53 -10.12
CA PHE A 233 29.71 -13.32 -9.05
C PHE A 233 29.34 -11.84 -8.82
N ALA A 234 30.30 -10.91 -8.83
CA ALA A 234 30.03 -9.48 -8.64
C ALA A 234 29.21 -8.91 -9.81
N ILE A 235 29.47 -9.38 -11.03
CA ILE A 235 28.70 -9.00 -12.23
C ILE A 235 27.25 -9.49 -12.10
N ILE A 236 27.04 -10.73 -11.64
CA ILE A 236 25.70 -11.28 -11.38
C ILE A 236 24.96 -10.43 -10.35
N LEU A 237 25.60 -10.04 -9.24
CA LEU A 237 24.97 -9.20 -8.22
C LEU A 237 24.57 -7.82 -8.77
N VAL A 238 25.42 -7.18 -9.57
CA VAL A 238 25.09 -5.89 -10.20
C VAL A 238 23.89 -6.04 -11.14
N ALA A 239 23.85 -7.10 -11.96
CA ALA A 239 22.72 -7.38 -12.85
C ALA A 239 21.42 -7.64 -12.07
N LEU A 240 21.48 -8.39 -10.96
CA LEU A 240 20.31 -8.65 -10.11
C LEU A 240 19.81 -7.38 -9.41
N LYS A 241 20.72 -6.48 -8.99
CA LYS A 241 20.35 -5.18 -8.44
C LYS A 241 19.66 -4.30 -9.48
N ALA A 242 20.15 -4.30 -10.72
CA ALA A 242 19.53 -3.58 -11.82
C ALA A 242 18.13 -4.14 -12.14
N LEU A 243 17.95 -5.46 -12.10
CA LEU A 243 16.65 -6.10 -12.26
C LEU A 243 15.67 -5.69 -11.15
N GLY A 244 16.11 -5.71 -9.88
CA GLY A 244 15.31 -5.23 -8.75
C GLY A 244 14.88 -3.78 -8.92
N TYR A 245 15.78 -2.92 -9.40
CA TYR A 245 15.44 -1.53 -9.74
C TYR A 245 14.41 -1.42 -10.86
N LEU A 246 14.53 -2.19 -11.94
CA LEU A 246 13.54 -2.17 -13.03
C LEU A 246 12.16 -2.61 -12.54
N ILE A 247 12.08 -3.62 -11.67
CA ILE A 247 10.82 -4.05 -11.05
C ILE A 247 10.22 -2.91 -10.22
N ALA A 248 11.03 -2.25 -9.39
CA ALA A 248 10.57 -1.11 -8.59
C ALA A 248 10.10 0.07 -9.47
N LEU A 249 10.81 0.36 -10.57
CA LEU A 249 10.47 1.41 -11.51
C LEU A 249 9.17 1.13 -12.25
N VAL A 250 8.96 -0.12 -12.69
CA VAL A 250 7.70 -0.53 -13.32
C VAL A 250 6.55 -0.44 -12.31
N GLY A 251 6.76 -0.87 -11.07
CA GLY A 251 5.76 -0.70 -10.01
C GLY A 251 5.42 0.78 -9.76
N PHE A 252 6.42 1.66 -9.78
CA PHE A 252 6.22 3.11 -9.66
C PHE A 252 5.45 3.69 -10.85
N ALA A 253 5.82 3.32 -12.08
CA ALA A 253 5.17 3.82 -13.29
C ALA A 253 3.69 3.41 -13.40
N LEU A 254 3.34 2.25 -12.85
CA LEU A 254 1.96 1.78 -12.81
C LEU A 254 1.15 2.41 -11.65
N SER A 255 1.83 2.98 -10.64
CA SER A 255 1.18 3.59 -9.47
C SER A 255 0.43 4.86 -9.85
N ASP A 256 -0.89 4.83 -9.77
CA ASP A 256 -1.71 6.03 -9.91
C ASP A 256 -1.73 6.84 -8.60
N SER A 257 -1.76 8.16 -8.74
CA SER A 257 -1.82 9.16 -7.66
C SER A 257 -2.97 8.94 -6.66
N ALA A 258 -4.04 8.27 -7.07
CA ALA A 258 -5.21 8.00 -6.24
C ALA A 258 -5.20 6.60 -5.57
N CYS A 259 -4.30 5.69 -5.99
CA CYS A 259 -4.46 4.26 -5.72
C CYS A 259 -3.16 3.44 -5.68
N LEU A 260 -2.44 3.54 -4.56
CA LEU A 260 -1.24 2.72 -4.30
C LEU A 260 -1.47 1.22 -3.98
N PRO A 261 -2.57 0.75 -3.35
CA PRO A 261 -2.56 -0.55 -2.67
C PRO A 261 -2.54 -1.77 -3.60
N LYS A 262 -2.96 -1.63 -4.87
CA LYS A 262 -3.04 -2.78 -5.79
C LYS A 262 -1.70 -3.13 -6.44
N GLN A 263 -0.76 -2.19 -6.49
CA GLN A 263 0.54 -2.35 -7.17
C GLN A 263 1.75 -1.98 -6.31
N GLY A 264 1.54 -1.44 -5.10
CA GLY A 264 2.62 -1.20 -4.12
C GLY A 264 3.44 -2.46 -3.82
N SER A 265 2.85 -3.65 -3.88
CA SER A 265 3.55 -4.94 -3.75
C SER A 265 4.66 -5.15 -4.78
N VAL A 266 4.50 -4.62 -6.00
CA VAL A 266 5.53 -4.72 -7.06
C VAL A 266 6.73 -3.83 -6.71
N VAL A 267 6.46 -2.61 -6.23
CA VAL A 267 7.52 -1.69 -5.77
C VAL A 267 8.27 -2.28 -4.59
N ILE A 268 7.54 -2.83 -3.61
CA ILE A 268 8.11 -3.49 -2.43
C ILE A 268 9.00 -4.67 -2.85
N ALA A 269 8.54 -5.51 -3.78
CA ALA A 269 9.34 -6.64 -4.26
C ALA A 269 10.66 -6.17 -4.89
N GLY A 270 10.62 -5.12 -5.72
CA GLY A 270 11.83 -4.54 -6.32
C GLY A 270 12.81 -3.98 -5.28
N LEU A 271 12.31 -3.24 -4.29
CA LEU A 271 13.13 -2.66 -3.20
C LEU A 271 13.75 -3.75 -2.32
N VAL A 272 13.00 -4.78 -1.95
CA VAL A 272 13.50 -5.91 -1.15
C VAL A 272 14.60 -6.67 -1.90
N ILE A 273 14.49 -6.85 -3.22
CA ILE A 273 15.55 -7.46 -4.03
C ILE A 273 16.83 -6.61 -3.96
N ILE A 274 16.71 -5.28 -4.06
CA ILE A 274 17.85 -4.36 -3.94
C ILE A 274 18.54 -4.52 -2.57
N ASP A 275 17.78 -4.60 -1.49
CA ASP A 275 18.29 -4.75 -0.12
C ASP A 275 19.00 -6.10 0.08
N ILE A 276 18.40 -7.20 -0.39
CA ILE A 276 19.00 -8.54 -0.31
C ILE A 276 20.34 -8.56 -1.06
N VAL A 277 20.38 -8.00 -2.27
CA VAL A 277 21.62 -7.94 -3.06
C VAL A 277 22.68 -7.09 -2.37
N ALA A 278 22.30 -5.97 -1.75
CA ALA A 278 23.21 -5.14 -0.97
C ALA A 278 23.73 -5.89 0.28
N ALA A 279 22.87 -6.63 0.98
CA ALA A 279 23.28 -7.44 2.12
C ALA A 279 24.28 -8.53 1.71
N ILE A 280 24.03 -9.26 0.61
CA ILE A 280 24.94 -10.27 0.08
C ILE A 280 26.29 -9.64 -0.32
N GLY A 281 26.26 -8.49 -0.99
CA GLY A 281 27.46 -7.74 -1.35
C GLY A 281 28.29 -7.32 -0.14
N LEU A 282 27.64 -6.89 0.95
CA LEU A 282 28.30 -6.53 2.20
C LEU A 282 28.98 -7.75 2.84
N ILE A 283 28.28 -8.87 2.95
CA ILE A 283 28.82 -10.13 3.50
C ILE A 283 30.05 -10.56 2.70
N TYR A 284 29.97 -10.50 1.37
CA TYR A 284 31.08 -10.88 0.49
C TYR A 284 32.33 -10.02 0.70
N ILE A 285 32.18 -8.69 0.78
CA ILE A 285 33.27 -7.75 1.08
C ILE A 285 33.87 -8.04 2.46
N LEU A 286 33.03 -8.30 3.46
CA LEU A 286 33.49 -8.59 4.82
C LEU A 286 34.31 -9.88 4.90
N VAL A 287 33.83 -10.97 4.29
CA VAL A 287 34.50 -12.29 4.27
C VAL A 287 35.86 -12.20 3.59
N ILE A 288 35.93 -11.59 2.41
CA ILE A 288 37.20 -11.44 1.67
C ILE A 288 38.16 -10.55 2.43
N GLY A 289 37.68 -9.43 2.97
CA GLY A 289 38.49 -8.55 3.80
C GLY A 289 38.89 -9.17 5.15
N CYS A 290 38.28 -10.27 5.61
CA CYS A 290 38.79 -11.04 6.77
C CYS A 290 39.95 -11.93 6.34
N ASN A 291 39.79 -12.71 5.27
CA ASN A 291 40.82 -13.63 4.78
C ASN A 291 42.14 -12.92 4.39
N LEU A 292 42.07 -11.68 3.89
CA LEU A 292 43.27 -10.89 3.56
C LEU A 292 44.05 -10.41 4.79
N LYS A 293 43.40 -10.24 5.94
CA LYS A 293 44.03 -9.68 7.15
C LYS A 293 44.88 -10.70 7.90
N ASP A 294 44.62 -11.99 7.70
CA ASP A 294 45.36 -13.10 8.29
C ASP A 294 46.68 -13.42 7.56
N HIS A 295 46.97 -12.76 6.43
CA HIS A 295 48.18 -13.00 5.63
C HIS A 295 49.11 -11.79 5.55
N GLN A 296 48.84 -10.72 6.28
CA GLN A 296 49.77 -9.60 6.37
C GLN A 296 50.88 -10.00 7.35
N PRO A 297 52.14 -10.19 6.89
CA PRO A 297 53.22 -10.48 7.81
C PRO A 297 53.36 -9.31 8.78
N PRO A 298 53.67 -9.56 10.07
CA PRO A 298 53.81 -8.50 11.06
C PRO A 298 54.79 -7.49 10.50
N ARG A 299 54.38 -6.21 10.47
CA ARG A 299 55.26 -5.08 10.14
C ARG A 299 56.55 -5.30 10.91
N LYS A 300 57.64 -5.62 10.19
CA LYS A 300 58.99 -5.63 10.73
C LYS A 300 59.25 -4.25 11.33
N ALA A 301 59.07 -4.13 12.63
CA ALA A 301 59.69 -3.10 13.45
C ALA A 301 61.04 -3.65 13.93
N VAL A 302 61.89 -4.10 13.01
CA VAL A 302 63.26 -4.55 13.27
C VAL A 302 64.06 -4.33 11.99
N GLU A 303 64.55 -3.12 11.79
CA GLU A 303 65.71 -2.86 10.92
C GLU A 303 66.31 -1.45 11.12
N GLU A 304 65.76 -0.61 12.00
CA GLU A 304 66.32 0.72 12.29
C GLU A 304 67.32 0.75 13.47
N SER A 305 67.56 -0.36 14.17
CA SER A 305 68.56 -0.42 15.27
C SER A 305 69.90 -1.07 14.90
N LEU A 306 70.08 -1.59 13.68
CA LEU A 306 71.30 -2.31 13.29
C LEU A 306 72.19 -1.57 12.28
N ASN A 307 71.90 -0.31 11.95
CA ASN A 307 72.78 0.50 11.11
C ASN A 307 73.56 1.57 11.89
N ASP A 308 73.14 1.92 13.11
CA ASP A 308 73.89 2.84 13.98
C ASP A 308 75.00 2.15 14.79
N ALA A 309 74.95 0.83 14.98
CA ALA A 309 75.98 0.10 15.72
C ALA A 309 77.20 -0.32 14.88
N LYS A 310 77.12 -0.25 13.54
CA LYS A 310 78.21 -0.69 12.65
C LYS A 310 79.14 0.45 12.22
N GLY A 311 78.77 1.71 12.47
CA GLY A 311 79.58 2.90 12.15
C GLY A 311 80.60 3.32 13.22
N VAL A 312 80.66 2.65 14.37
CA VAL A 312 81.49 3.05 15.53
C VAL A 312 82.63 2.05 15.84
N MET A 313 82.88 1.08 14.97
CA MET A 313 83.94 0.07 15.15
C MET A 313 84.79 -0.08 13.88
N LEU A 314 85.35 1.01 13.38
CA LEU A 314 86.54 1.01 12.53
C LEU A 314 87.35 2.27 12.86
N GLU A 315 88.04 2.19 14.00
CA GLU A 315 89.29 2.89 14.27
C GLU A 315 90.45 2.01 13.77
#